data_AF-A0A0F9APT6-F1
#
_entry.id   AF-A0A0F9APT6-F1
#
_cell.length_a   1.000
_cell.length_b   1.000
_cell.length_c   1.000
_cell.angle_alpha   90.00
_cell.angle_beta   90.00
_cell.angle_gamma   90.00
#
_symmetry.space_group_name_H-M   'P 1'
#
loop_
_entity.id
_entity.type
_entity.pdbx_description
1 polymer ?
#
loop_
_entity_poly.entity_id
_entity_poly.type
_entity_poly.pdbx_seq_one_letter_code
_entity_poly.pdbx_strand_id
1 'polypeptide(L)'
;MDKRCTGCGNTLPLEAFNRSSRSRDGLDSRCRSCKAAYYVANQDEIKRKAREYYSRTSDIRRKQKAERYRKNRDSITSSRRKAWREKPSIKVNRDTYVASKKAECYSLLGGSCCRCSIDDPNVFVIDHVHDDGQDERGRGRSLIWVRNRILETGNEDGRYQLLCFNCNLKKSIARAVRIGDSTGVMKICPTCGFSLDESWFKWHRIGEELYFECRLCSRSRDFAVKMSAMQLLGGAICRKCGISDVDVLTVDHVRGDGGGSARTRSGASMYRAILNGTVDRSGLQVLCLNCNVKKGGVFLRKAGPSSRAVVTPRRLDPTSMDLS
;
A
#
# COMPACT_ATOMS: atom_id res chain seq x y z
N MET A 1 -5.03 -0.35 60.05
CA MET A 1 -6.51 -0.38 60.03
C MET A 1 -6.90 -1.57 59.19
N ASP A 2 -7.80 -2.41 59.67
CA ASP A 2 -8.15 -3.67 59.01
C ASP A 2 -9.65 -3.76 58.73
N LYS A 3 -10.02 -4.53 57.71
CA LYS A 3 -11.41 -4.73 57.28
C LYS A 3 -11.70 -6.21 57.15
N ARG A 4 -12.86 -6.62 57.66
CA ARG A 4 -13.33 -8.00 57.51
C ARG A 4 -13.90 -8.23 56.11
N CYS A 5 -13.36 -9.23 55.40
CA CYS A 5 -13.84 -9.64 54.09
C CYS A 5 -15.13 -10.47 54.23
N THR A 6 -16.18 -10.07 53.51
CA THR A 6 -17.46 -10.80 53.46
C THR A 6 -17.43 -12.08 52.62
N GLY A 7 -16.35 -12.31 51.85
CA GLY A 7 -16.19 -13.51 51.02
C GLY A 7 -15.50 -14.65 51.75
N CYS A 8 -14.33 -14.39 52.35
CA CYS A 8 -13.55 -15.41 53.07
C CYS A 8 -13.67 -15.31 54.61
N GLY A 9 -14.30 -14.28 55.15
CA GLY A 9 -14.48 -14.08 56.60
C GLY A 9 -13.27 -13.49 57.34
N ASN A 10 -12.10 -13.43 56.70
CA ASN A 10 -10.85 -12.98 57.32
C ASN A 10 -10.78 -11.45 57.48
N THR A 11 -10.16 -11.00 58.58
CA THR A 11 -9.77 -9.59 58.79
C THR A 11 -8.44 -9.34 58.10
N LEU A 12 -8.45 -8.46 57.10
CA LEU A 12 -7.31 -8.20 56.21
C LEU A 12 -7.00 -6.69 56.20
N PRO A 13 -5.75 -6.32 55.90
CA PRO A 13 -5.37 -4.91 55.74
C PRO A 13 -6.17 -4.26 54.60
N LEU A 14 -6.43 -2.95 54.68
CA LEU A 14 -7.27 -2.22 53.71
C LEU A 14 -6.75 -2.33 52.26
N GLU A 15 -5.45 -2.49 52.09
CA GLU A 15 -4.77 -2.67 50.81
C GLU A 15 -5.18 -3.97 50.13
N ALA A 16 -5.74 -4.95 50.84
CA ALA A 16 -6.26 -6.19 50.26
C ALA A 16 -7.61 -6.01 49.54
N PHE A 17 -8.21 -4.80 49.60
CA PHE A 17 -9.51 -4.48 49.02
C PHE A 17 -9.39 -3.53 47.81
N ASN A 18 -10.37 -3.58 46.90
CA ASN A 18 -10.44 -2.63 45.79
C ASN A 18 -11.18 -1.36 46.21
N ARG A 19 -10.85 -0.23 45.57
CA ARG A 19 -11.60 1.01 45.76
C ARG A 19 -13.01 0.87 45.19
N SER A 20 -13.99 1.35 45.94
CA SER A 20 -15.41 1.34 45.57
C SER A 20 -16.02 2.69 45.90
N SER A 21 -16.48 3.41 44.87
CA SER A 21 -17.20 4.69 45.04
C SER A 21 -18.60 4.53 45.63
N ARG A 22 -19.09 3.29 45.77
CA ARG A 22 -20.42 2.96 46.28
C ARG A 22 -20.41 2.60 47.76
N SER A 23 -19.23 2.39 48.33
CA SER A 23 -19.06 2.01 49.74
C SER A 23 -18.78 3.25 50.58
N ARG A 24 -19.35 3.32 51.79
CA ARG A 24 -19.16 4.45 52.72
C ARG A 24 -17.69 4.67 53.08
N ASP A 25 -16.92 3.60 53.20
CA ASP A 25 -15.49 3.60 53.52
C ASP A 25 -14.58 3.62 52.27
N GLY A 26 -15.17 3.75 51.08
CA GLY A 26 -14.42 3.78 49.82
C GLY A 26 -13.82 2.43 49.39
N LEU A 27 -14.10 1.33 50.09
CA LEU A 27 -13.52 0.01 49.82
C LEU A 27 -14.59 -1.06 49.57
N ASP A 28 -14.28 -2.02 48.68
CA ASP A 28 -15.13 -3.19 48.42
C ASP A 28 -15.35 -4.01 49.72
N SER A 29 -16.48 -4.71 49.82
CA SER A 29 -16.79 -5.58 50.96
C SER A 29 -16.08 -6.94 50.86
N ARG A 30 -15.54 -7.28 49.69
CA ARG A 30 -14.74 -8.49 49.46
C ARG A 30 -13.31 -8.12 49.09
N CYS A 31 -12.34 -8.92 49.57
CA CYS A 31 -10.93 -8.76 49.20
C CYS A 31 -10.70 -9.11 47.72
N ARG A 32 -9.56 -8.68 47.18
CA ARG A 32 -9.18 -8.87 45.77
C ARG A 32 -9.18 -10.34 45.36
N SER A 33 -8.71 -11.24 46.21
CA SER A 33 -8.66 -12.68 45.92
C SER A 33 -10.07 -13.27 45.77
N CYS A 34 -10.99 -12.97 46.68
CA CYS A 34 -12.39 -13.42 46.58
C CYS A 34 -13.09 -12.83 45.34
N LYS A 35 -12.78 -11.59 44.96
CA LYS A 35 -13.31 -10.99 43.72
C LYS A 35 -12.73 -11.69 42.48
N ALA A 36 -11.43 -11.97 42.46
CA ALA A 36 -10.79 -12.69 41.35
C ALA A 36 -11.38 -14.09 41.16
N ALA A 37 -11.51 -14.87 42.24
CA ALA A 37 -12.14 -16.19 42.22
C ALA A 37 -13.58 -16.14 41.68
N TYR A 38 -14.37 -15.14 42.11
CA TYR A 38 -15.72 -14.92 41.59
C TYR A 38 -15.73 -14.64 40.08
N TYR A 39 -14.84 -13.77 39.58
CA TYR A 39 -14.76 -13.46 38.15
C TYR A 39 -14.35 -14.66 37.30
N VAL A 40 -13.42 -15.48 37.78
CA VAL A 40 -13.00 -16.72 37.10
C VAL A 40 -14.16 -17.71 37.05
N ALA A 41 -14.81 -17.97 38.18
CA ALA A 41 -15.93 -18.93 38.26
C ALA A 41 -17.17 -18.51 37.43
N ASN A 42 -17.33 -17.22 37.13
CA ASN A 42 -18.49 -16.68 36.42
C ASN A 42 -18.14 -16.10 35.03
N GLN A 43 -16.96 -16.42 34.49
CA GLN A 43 -16.42 -15.74 33.30
C GLN A 43 -17.38 -15.81 32.09
N ASP A 44 -17.95 -16.98 31.81
CA ASP A 44 -18.81 -17.18 30.64
C ASP A 44 -20.16 -16.48 30.78
N GLU A 45 -20.75 -16.54 31.97
CA GLU A 45 -22.01 -15.85 32.27
C GLU A 45 -21.85 -14.32 32.20
N ILE A 46 -20.73 -13.79 32.71
CA ILE A 46 -20.38 -12.37 32.60
C ILE A 46 -20.22 -11.97 31.12
N LYS A 47 -19.53 -12.78 30.31
CA LYS A 47 -19.39 -12.54 28.87
C LYS A 47 -20.73 -12.62 28.13
N ARG A 48 -21.61 -13.55 28.50
CA ARG A 48 -22.96 -13.68 27.91
C ARG A 48 -23.81 -12.44 28.21
N LYS A 49 -23.90 -12.05 29.48
CA LYS A 49 -24.61 -10.82 29.90
C LYS A 49 -24.06 -9.56 29.24
N ALA A 50 -22.73 -9.46 29.12
CA ALA A 50 -22.11 -8.35 28.41
C ALA A 50 -22.53 -8.33 26.93
N ARG A 51 -22.47 -9.47 26.23
CA ARG A 51 -22.91 -9.58 24.82
C ARG A 51 -24.38 -9.18 24.64
N GLU A 52 -25.27 -9.67 25.50
CA GLU A 52 -26.69 -9.29 25.46
C GLU A 52 -26.92 -7.80 25.70
N TYR A 53 -26.24 -7.24 26.71
CA TYR A 53 -26.30 -5.81 27.00
C TYR A 53 -25.80 -4.98 25.82
N TYR A 54 -24.66 -5.34 25.22
CA TYR A 54 -24.11 -4.64 24.06
C TYR A 54 -25.00 -4.78 22.83
N SER A 55 -25.58 -5.96 22.58
CA SER A 55 -26.51 -6.17 21.47
C SER A 55 -27.72 -5.23 21.57
N ARG A 56 -28.39 -5.22 22.74
CA ARG A 56 -29.59 -4.40 22.98
C ARG A 56 -29.33 -2.91 23.04
N THR A 57 -28.13 -2.48 23.45
CA THR A 57 -27.82 -1.05 23.67
C THR A 57 -26.90 -0.44 22.60
N SER A 58 -26.40 -1.23 21.64
CA SER A 58 -25.44 -0.80 20.61
C SER A 58 -25.92 0.44 19.86
N ASP A 59 -27.17 0.43 19.38
CA ASP A 59 -27.77 1.54 18.63
C ASP A 59 -28.01 2.77 19.49
N ILE A 60 -28.50 2.59 20.71
CA ILE A 60 -28.73 3.68 21.66
C ILE A 60 -27.40 4.37 21.97
N ARG A 61 -26.36 3.60 22.28
CA ARG A 61 -25.01 4.12 22.57
C ARG A 61 -24.38 4.78 21.35
N ARG A 62 -24.61 4.24 20.15
CA ARG A 62 -24.18 4.87 18.88
C ARG A 62 -24.84 6.24 18.69
N LYS A 63 -26.15 6.35 18.91
CA LYS A 63 -26.90 7.62 18.83
C LYS A 63 -26.43 8.63 19.88
N GLN A 64 -26.30 8.21 21.14
CA GLN A 64 -25.78 9.07 22.23
C GLN A 64 -24.36 9.56 21.95
N LYS A 65 -23.49 8.70 21.42
CA LYS A 65 -22.12 9.08 21.04
C LYS A 65 -22.11 10.09 19.89
N ALA A 66 -22.94 9.90 18.87
CA ALA A 66 -23.08 10.83 17.75
C ALA A 66 -23.59 12.19 18.21
N GLU A 67 -24.59 12.22 19.11
CA GLU A 67 -25.13 13.45 19.68
C GLU A 67 -24.08 14.17 20.55
N ARG A 68 -23.36 13.45 21.43
CA ARG A 68 -22.26 14.02 22.21
C ARG A 68 -21.19 14.61 21.30
N TYR A 69 -20.85 13.94 20.20
CA TYR A 69 -19.88 14.45 19.23
C TYR A 69 -20.39 15.70 18.51
N ARG A 70 -21.67 15.74 18.15
CA ARG A 70 -22.31 16.90 17.53
C ARG A 70 -22.27 18.12 18.44
N LYS A 71 -22.70 17.98 19.71
CA LYS A 71 -22.70 19.06 20.71
C LYS A 71 -21.30 19.57 21.04
N ASN A 72 -20.29 18.69 21.03
CA ASN A 72 -18.91 19.05 21.37
C ASN A 72 -18.01 19.21 20.14
N ARG A 73 -18.57 19.30 18.92
CA ARG A 73 -17.79 19.24 17.67
C ARG A 73 -16.69 20.29 17.63
N ASP A 74 -17.02 21.52 18.00
CA ASP A 74 -16.10 22.64 17.88
C ASP A 74 -15.03 22.60 18.96
N SER A 75 -15.37 22.23 20.20
CA SER A 75 -14.43 22.00 21.30
C SER A 75 -13.48 20.83 21.02
N ILE A 76 -13.99 19.72 20.46
CA ILE A 76 -13.17 18.57 20.03
C ILE A 76 -12.24 19.00 18.88
N THR A 77 -12.75 19.79 17.93
CA THR A 77 -11.96 20.25 16.78
C THR A 77 -10.88 21.24 17.20
N SER A 78 -11.18 22.19 18.10
CA SER A 78 -10.22 23.15 18.64
C SER A 78 -9.15 22.46 19.48
N SER A 79 -9.55 21.53 20.36
CA SER A 79 -8.62 20.72 21.16
C SER A 79 -7.72 19.84 20.30
N ARG A 80 -8.25 19.22 19.24
CA ARG A 80 -7.45 18.45 18.27
C ARG A 80 -6.49 19.34 17.50
N ARG A 81 -6.93 20.52 17.05
CA ARG A 81 -6.07 21.50 16.37
C ARG A 81 -4.93 21.97 17.28
N LYS A 82 -5.24 22.26 18.55
CA LYS A 82 -4.25 22.64 19.57
C LYS A 82 -3.24 21.51 19.80
N ALA A 83 -3.72 20.29 20.07
CA ALA A 83 -2.87 19.11 20.23
C ALA A 83 -2.03 18.78 18.97
N TRP A 84 -2.49 19.14 17.77
CA TRP A 84 -1.71 18.97 16.53
C TRP A 84 -0.65 20.06 16.35
N ARG A 85 -0.93 21.31 16.78
CA ARG A 85 0.05 22.41 16.78
C ARG A 85 1.14 22.24 17.84
N GLU A 86 0.77 21.73 19.01
CA GLU A 86 1.67 21.55 20.16
C GLU A 86 2.44 20.24 20.12
N LYS A 87 2.07 19.32 19.21
CA LYS A 87 2.89 18.14 18.96
C LYS A 87 4.23 18.59 18.36
N PRO A 88 5.36 18.19 18.97
CA PRO A 88 6.67 18.37 18.34
C PRO A 88 6.61 17.80 16.92
N SER A 89 7.25 18.48 15.97
CA SER A 89 7.30 18.07 14.57
C SER A 89 8.15 16.80 14.38
N ILE A 90 7.64 15.65 14.83
CA ILE A 90 8.17 14.30 14.53
C ILE A 90 7.85 13.94 13.05
N LYS A 91 7.97 14.89 12.14
CA LYS A 91 7.86 14.65 10.69
C LYS A 91 9.25 14.46 10.09
N VAL A 92 10.25 15.14 10.64
CA VAL A 92 11.62 15.18 10.09
C VAL A 92 12.37 13.84 10.25
N ASN A 93 11.99 12.98 11.21
CA ASN A 93 12.61 11.66 11.40
C ASN A 93 11.96 10.57 10.52
N ARG A 94 10.66 10.63 10.24
CA ARG A 94 10.00 9.54 9.50
C ARG A 94 10.44 9.46 8.04
N ASP A 95 10.51 10.59 7.34
CA ASP A 95 10.83 10.61 5.91
C ASP A 95 12.32 10.28 5.68
N THR A 96 13.20 10.76 6.57
CA THR A 96 14.62 10.42 6.59
C THR A 96 14.84 8.94 6.93
N TYR A 97 14.17 8.41 7.95
CA TYR A 97 14.18 6.99 8.30
C TYR A 97 13.67 6.09 7.16
N VAL A 98 12.57 6.47 6.50
CA VAL A 98 12.04 5.70 5.36
C VAL A 98 12.99 5.77 4.17
N ALA A 99 13.64 6.92 3.93
CA ALA A 99 14.63 7.08 2.87
C ALA A 99 15.90 6.27 3.14
N SER A 100 16.41 6.26 4.38
CA SER A 100 17.59 5.48 4.76
C SER A 100 17.32 3.98 4.59
N LYS A 101 16.21 3.48 5.15
CA LYS A 101 15.80 2.08 5.01
C LYS A 101 15.60 1.67 3.55
N LYS A 102 15.08 2.57 2.73
CA LYS A 102 14.93 2.35 1.29
C LYS A 102 16.30 2.20 0.61
N ALA A 103 17.27 3.06 0.92
CA ALA A 103 18.61 3.01 0.35
C ALA A 103 19.40 1.76 0.81
N GLU A 104 19.30 1.40 2.09
CA GLU A 104 19.88 0.16 2.64
C GLU A 104 19.33 -1.07 1.91
N CYS A 105 18.00 -1.18 1.75
CA CYS A 105 17.38 -2.28 1.00
C CYS A 105 17.87 -2.33 -0.45
N TYR A 106 17.98 -1.18 -1.12
CA TYR A 106 18.45 -1.15 -2.51
C TYR A 106 19.88 -1.64 -2.64
N SER A 107 20.73 -1.27 -1.69
CA SER A 107 22.12 -1.73 -1.66
C SER A 107 22.21 -3.24 -1.45
N LEU A 108 21.44 -3.79 -0.51
CA LEU A 108 21.35 -5.25 -0.29
C LEU A 108 20.84 -6.01 -1.53
N LEU A 109 19.94 -5.40 -2.29
CA LEU A 109 19.39 -5.98 -3.52
C LEU A 109 20.24 -5.66 -4.77
N GLY A 110 21.49 -5.22 -4.59
CA GLY A 110 22.47 -5.04 -5.67
C GLY A 110 22.60 -3.62 -6.25
N GLY A 111 21.83 -2.64 -5.74
CA GLY A 111 21.95 -1.22 -6.10
C GLY A 111 21.51 -0.86 -7.52
N SER A 112 21.18 -1.85 -8.35
CA SER A 112 20.79 -1.68 -9.75
C SER A 112 19.63 -2.61 -10.12
N CYS A 113 18.92 -2.28 -11.20
CA CYS A 113 17.89 -3.16 -11.74
C CYS A 113 18.51 -4.48 -12.21
N CYS A 114 18.10 -5.61 -11.63
CA CYS A 114 18.65 -6.93 -11.96
C CYS A 114 18.44 -7.36 -13.43
N ARG A 115 17.55 -6.68 -14.18
CA ARG A 115 17.23 -7.01 -15.57
C ARG A 115 17.90 -6.13 -16.62
N CYS A 116 18.07 -4.84 -16.33
CA CYS A 116 18.57 -3.87 -17.32
C CYS A 116 19.67 -2.96 -16.78
N SER A 117 20.17 -3.25 -15.58
CA SER A 117 21.32 -2.62 -14.92
C SER A 117 21.22 -1.11 -14.67
N ILE A 118 20.07 -0.47 -14.93
CA ILE A 118 19.86 0.94 -14.54
C ILE A 118 20.02 1.06 -13.02
N ASP A 119 20.76 2.07 -12.59
CA ASP A 119 21.22 2.29 -11.21
C ASP A 119 20.50 3.48 -10.52
N ASP A 120 19.40 3.97 -11.10
CA ASP A 120 18.69 5.13 -10.58
C ASP A 120 17.64 4.77 -9.50
N PRO A 121 17.85 5.17 -8.23
CA PRO A 121 16.95 4.84 -7.11
C PRO A 121 15.55 5.47 -7.19
N ASN A 122 15.34 6.44 -8.09
CA ASN A 122 14.04 7.08 -8.30
C ASN A 122 13.12 6.26 -9.23
N VAL A 123 13.62 5.19 -9.85
CA VAL A 123 12.82 4.31 -10.73
C VAL A 123 12.74 2.89 -10.25
N PHE A 124 13.20 2.60 -9.03
CA PHE A 124 13.16 1.25 -8.49
C PHE A 124 11.86 0.90 -7.79
N VAL A 125 11.54 -0.38 -7.89
CA VAL A 125 10.53 -1.10 -7.12
C VAL A 125 11.16 -2.40 -6.61
N ILE A 126 10.79 -2.76 -5.38
CA ILE A 126 11.12 -4.07 -4.82
C ILE A 126 10.06 -5.03 -5.35
N ASP A 127 10.50 -6.01 -6.13
CA ASP A 127 9.67 -7.04 -6.73
C ASP A 127 9.94 -8.40 -6.10
N HIS A 128 8.92 -9.26 -6.12
CA HIS A 128 9.00 -10.64 -5.64
C HIS A 128 9.47 -11.54 -6.78
N VAL A 129 10.58 -12.26 -6.61
CA VAL A 129 11.13 -13.15 -7.64
C VAL A 129 10.09 -14.18 -8.08
N HIS A 130 9.38 -14.79 -7.13
CA HIS A 130 8.41 -15.86 -7.33
C HIS A 130 6.96 -15.41 -7.56
N ASP A 131 6.73 -14.12 -7.85
CA ASP A 131 5.39 -13.56 -8.11
C ASP A 131 4.37 -13.71 -6.95
N ASP A 132 4.81 -14.06 -5.74
CA ASP A 132 4.01 -14.33 -4.54
C ASP A 132 3.66 -13.06 -3.72
N GLY A 133 3.91 -11.88 -4.29
CA GLY A 133 3.68 -10.61 -3.62
C GLY A 133 2.20 -10.33 -3.30
N GLN A 134 1.26 -10.90 -4.05
CA GLN A 134 -0.16 -10.77 -3.75
C GLN A 134 -0.53 -11.50 -2.45
N ASP A 135 -0.02 -12.72 -2.27
CA ASP A 135 -0.26 -13.51 -1.06
C ASP A 135 0.36 -12.86 0.17
N GLU A 136 1.56 -12.29 0.01
CA GLU A 136 2.20 -11.52 1.06
C GLU A 136 1.39 -10.28 1.47
N ARG A 137 0.87 -9.52 0.48
CA ARG A 137 0.04 -8.34 0.74
C ARG A 137 -1.33 -8.71 1.30
N GLY A 138 -1.90 -9.84 0.90
CA GLY A 138 -3.17 -10.37 1.41
C GLY A 138 -3.15 -10.62 2.92
N ARG A 139 -1.96 -10.82 3.51
CA ARG A 139 -1.75 -10.95 4.96
C ARG A 139 -1.64 -9.60 5.70
N GLY A 140 -1.99 -8.48 5.05
CA GLY A 140 -1.96 -7.13 5.64
C GLY A 140 -0.55 -6.53 5.77
N ARG A 141 0.46 -7.12 5.13
CA ARG A 141 1.85 -6.65 5.22
C ARG A 141 2.07 -5.42 4.35
N SER A 142 2.63 -4.38 4.97
CA SER A 142 2.89 -3.09 4.33
C SER A 142 4.27 -3.03 3.69
N LEU A 143 4.53 -2.00 2.86
CA LEU A 143 5.84 -1.81 2.22
C LEU A 143 6.98 -1.62 3.23
N ILE A 144 6.70 -1.01 4.38
CA ILE A 144 7.70 -0.87 5.45
C ILE A 144 8.04 -2.23 6.06
N TRP A 145 7.06 -3.12 6.19
CA TRP A 145 7.28 -4.49 6.68
C TRP A 145 8.20 -5.26 5.72
N VAL A 146 7.96 -5.17 4.41
CA VAL A 146 8.80 -5.83 3.39
C VAL A 146 10.25 -5.34 3.48
N ARG A 147 10.47 -4.04 3.64
CA ARG A 147 11.82 -3.46 3.82
C ARG A 147 12.48 -3.97 5.09
N ASN A 148 11.77 -3.96 6.20
CA ASN A 148 12.32 -4.47 7.46
C ASN A 148 12.71 -5.94 7.33
N ARG A 149 11.86 -6.77 6.71
CA ARG A 149 12.20 -8.17 6.43
C ARG A 149 13.49 -8.30 5.61
N ILE A 150 13.62 -7.56 4.51
CA ILE A 150 14.84 -7.60 3.67
C ILE A 150 16.09 -7.26 4.48
N LEU A 151 16.00 -6.27 5.37
CA LEU A 151 17.11 -5.84 6.21
C LEU A 151 17.42 -6.84 7.33
N GLU A 152 16.39 -7.46 7.90
CA GLU A 152 16.51 -8.47 8.95
C GLU A 152 17.08 -9.79 8.42
N THR A 153 16.69 -10.21 7.22
CA THR A 153 17.08 -11.51 6.63
C THR A 153 18.20 -11.39 5.60
N GLY A 154 18.70 -10.19 5.32
CA GLY A 154 19.68 -9.94 4.27
C GLY A 154 19.22 -10.33 2.85
N ASN A 155 17.93 -10.66 2.65
CA ASN A 155 17.43 -11.33 1.45
C ASN A 155 18.18 -12.64 1.09
N GLU A 156 18.65 -13.39 2.10
CA GLU A 156 19.37 -14.67 1.91
C GLU A 156 18.51 -15.73 1.18
N ASP A 157 17.19 -15.67 1.34
CA ASP A 157 16.23 -16.54 0.63
C ASP A 157 16.04 -16.16 -0.85
N GLY A 158 16.68 -15.08 -1.33
CA GLY A 158 16.59 -14.61 -2.71
C GLY A 158 15.18 -14.19 -3.14
N ARG A 159 14.24 -14.01 -2.18
CA ARG A 159 12.82 -13.84 -2.48
C ARG A 159 12.50 -12.49 -3.13
N TYR A 160 13.32 -11.48 -2.85
CA TYR A 160 13.16 -10.13 -3.38
C TYR A 160 14.24 -9.79 -4.41
N GLN A 161 13.86 -8.98 -5.39
CA GLN A 161 14.77 -8.43 -6.40
C GLN A 161 14.49 -6.95 -6.64
N LEU A 162 15.50 -6.22 -7.12
CA LEU A 162 15.36 -4.83 -7.49
C LEU A 162 15.08 -4.71 -8.98
N LEU A 163 13.93 -4.15 -9.35
CA LEU A 163 13.59 -3.86 -10.74
C LEU A 163 13.35 -2.37 -10.93
N CYS A 164 13.67 -1.85 -12.12
CA CYS A 164 13.11 -0.56 -12.53
C CYS A 164 11.63 -0.70 -12.90
N PHE A 165 10.84 0.36 -12.81
CA PHE A 165 9.40 0.33 -13.13
C PHE A 165 9.10 -0.24 -14.53
N ASN A 166 9.91 0.11 -15.54
CA ASN A 166 9.79 -0.46 -16.89
C ASN A 166 9.96 -2.00 -16.87
N CYS A 167 11.01 -2.52 -16.21
CA CYS A 167 11.28 -3.95 -16.14
C CYS A 167 10.24 -4.70 -15.29
N ASN A 168 9.75 -4.08 -14.21
CA ASN A 168 8.66 -4.62 -13.40
C ASN A 168 7.36 -4.76 -14.21
N LEU A 169 7.02 -3.75 -15.02
CA LEU A 169 5.87 -3.83 -15.92
C LEU A 169 6.05 -4.93 -16.96
N LYS A 170 7.23 -5.05 -17.58
CA LYS A 170 7.53 -6.16 -18.50
C LYS A 170 7.38 -7.53 -17.84
N LYS A 171 7.84 -7.70 -16.60
CA LYS A 171 7.65 -8.94 -15.83
C LYS A 171 6.15 -9.23 -15.64
N SER A 172 5.38 -8.23 -15.24
CA SER A 172 3.92 -8.34 -15.08
C SER A 172 3.21 -8.71 -16.39
N ILE A 173 3.64 -8.12 -17.51
CA ILE A 173 3.14 -8.44 -18.85
C ILE A 173 3.44 -9.89 -19.23
N ALA A 174 4.69 -10.33 -19.05
CA ALA A 174 5.08 -11.71 -19.35
C ALA A 174 4.25 -12.71 -18.54
N ARG A 175 3.98 -12.43 -17.25
CA ARG A 175 3.10 -13.25 -16.42
C ARG A 175 1.66 -13.29 -16.92
N ALA A 176 1.11 -12.18 -17.40
CA ALA A 176 -0.27 -12.12 -17.88
C ALA A 176 -0.52 -12.97 -19.15
N VAL A 177 0.53 -13.26 -19.91
CA VAL A 177 0.47 -14.06 -21.14
C VAL A 177 0.78 -15.54 -20.89
N ARG A 178 1.30 -15.90 -19.71
CA ARG A 178 1.50 -17.32 -19.35
C ARG A 178 0.16 -18.06 -19.43
N ILE A 179 0.17 -19.15 -20.18
CA ILE A 179 -0.93 -20.11 -20.23
C ILE A 179 -0.77 -20.99 -18.99
N GLY A 180 -1.88 -21.26 -18.31
CA GLY A 180 -1.89 -22.16 -17.16
C GLY A 180 -1.67 -23.61 -17.60
N ASP A 181 -1.74 -24.52 -16.64
CA ASP A 181 -1.75 -25.95 -16.96
C ASP A 181 -2.98 -26.27 -17.83
N SER A 182 -2.82 -27.21 -18.77
CA SER A 182 -3.89 -27.64 -19.66
C SER A 182 -5.05 -28.21 -18.84
N THR A 183 -6.27 -27.81 -19.19
CA THR A 183 -7.50 -28.33 -18.57
C THR A 183 -8.00 -29.58 -19.28
N GLY A 184 -7.52 -29.87 -20.49
CA GLY A 184 -8.01 -30.93 -21.37
C GLY A 184 -9.32 -30.58 -22.08
N VAL A 185 -9.89 -29.41 -21.78
CA VAL A 185 -11.16 -28.94 -22.38
C VAL A 185 -10.84 -27.94 -23.49
N MET A 186 -11.39 -28.18 -24.68
CA MET A 186 -11.14 -27.36 -25.87
C MET A 186 -12.27 -26.36 -26.10
N LYS A 187 -11.89 -25.11 -26.41
CA LYS A 187 -12.78 -24.00 -26.74
C LYS A 187 -12.32 -23.31 -28.02
N ILE A 188 -13.25 -23.03 -28.92
CA ILE A 188 -12.96 -22.27 -30.15
C ILE A 188 -12.92 -20.77 -29.84
N CYS A 189 -11.84 -20.10 -30.24
CA CYS A 189 -11.78 -18.65 -30.18
C CYS A 189 -12.49 -18.04 -31.39
N PRO A 190 -13.54 -17.21 -31.22
CA PRO A 190 -14.28 -16.63 -32.34
C PRO A 190 -13.49 -15.58 -33.12
N THR A 191 -12.40 -15.06 -32.54
CA THR A 191 -11.58 -14.03 -33.18
C THR A 191 -10.55 -14.60 -34.15
N CYS A 192 -9.90 -15.71 -33.78
CA CYS A 192 -8.88 -16.34 -34.63
C CYS A 192 -9.32 -17.68 -35.25
N GLY A 193 -10.45 -18.25 -34.81
CA GLY A 193 -10.98 -19.52 -35.30
C GLY A 193 -10.30 -20.78 -34.75
N PHE A 194 -9.21 -20.65 -33.99
CA PHE A 194 -8.50 -21.81 -33.46
C PHE A 194 -9.27 -22.50 -32.31
N SER A 195 -9.25 -23.84 -32.32
CA SER A 195 -9.61 -24.67 -31.17
C SER A 195 -8.42 -24.72 -30.21
N LEU A 196 -8.58 -24.16 -29.02
CA LEU A 196 -7.53 -24.01 -28.02
C LEU A 196 -8.00 -24.57 -26.68
N ASP A 197 -7.07 -25.10 -25.88
CA ASP A 197 -7.38 -25.49 -24.50
C ASP A 197 -7.90 -24.29 -23.71
N GLU A 198 -8.85 -24.50 -22.80
CA GLU A 198 -9.48 -23.43 -22.01
C GLU A 198 -8.48 -22.58 -21.21
N SER A 199 -7.31 -23.12 -20.86
CA SER A 199 -6.20 -22.37 -20.24
C SER A 199 -5.76 -21.13 -21.07
N TRP A 200 -5.98 -21.15 -22.38
CA TRP A 200 -5.74 -20.03 -23.29
C TRP A 200 -6.75 -18.89 -23.15
N PHE A 201 -7.82 -19.07 -22.40
CA PHE A 201 -8.84 -18.07 -22.15
C PHE A 201 -8.67 -17.53 -20.72
N LYS A 202 -8.92 -16.23 -20.55
CA LYS A 202 -8.89 -15.61 -19.23
C LYS A 202 -10.26 -15.74 -18.58
N TRP A 203 -10.32 -15.85 -17.26
CA TRP A 203 -11.59 -15.73 -16.54
C TRP A 203 -12.15 -14.31 -16.66
N HIS A 204 -13.46 -14.20 -16.75
CA HIS A 204 -14.14 -12.92 -16.63
C HIS A 204 -13.96 -12.37 -15.21
N ARG A 205 -13.93 -11.05 -15.05
CA ARG A 205 -13.77 -10.42 -13.72
C ARG A 205 -15.06 -10.43 -12.88
N ILE A 206 -16.17 -10.72 -13.53
CA ILE A 206 -17.52 -10.72 -12.97
C ILE A 206 -18.14 -12.02 -13.49
N GLY A 207 -18.42 -12.97 -12.60
CA GLY A 207 -18.96 -14.28 -12.95
C GLY A 207 -17.92 -15.40 -13.03
N GLU A 208 -18.40 -16.62 -13.24
CA GLU A 208 -17.63 -17.87 -13.30
C GLU A 208 -17.52 -18.36 -14.75
N GLU A 209 -17.23 -17.45 -15.67
CA GLU A 209 -17.17 -17.75 -17.11
C GLU A 209 -15.82 -17.37 -17.71
N LEU A 210 -15.40 -18.13 -18.72
CA LEU A 210 -14.23 -17.79 -19.53
C LEU A 210 -14.58 -16.70 -20.53
N TYR A 211 -13.64 -15.76 -20.71
CA TYR A 211 -13.72 -14.72 -21.72
C TYR A 211 -13.96 -15.31 -23.10
N PHE A 212 -14.70 -14.59 -23.94
CA PHE A 212 -15.16 -15.11 -25.23
C PHE A 212 -14.01 -15.42 -26.21
N GLU A 213 -12.88 -14.72 -26.13
CA GLU A 213 -11.71 -14.89 -27.00
C GLU A 213 -10.44 -15.26 -26.21
N CYS A 214 -9.44 -15.79 -26.91
CA CYS A 214 -8.18 -16.22 -26.31
C CYS A 214 -7.33 -15.04 -25.83
N ARG A 215 -6.38 -15.32 -24.93
CA ARG A 215 -5.45 -14.34 -24.34
C ARG A 215 -4.63 -13.59 -25.41
N LEU A 216 -4.23 -14.27 -26.49
CA LEU A 216 -3.46 -13.66 -27.57
C LEU A 216 -4.30 -12.64 -28.36
N CYS A 217 -5.53 -13.01 -28.74
CA CYS A 217 -6.45 -12.10 -29.42
C CYS A 217 -6.79 -10.88 -28.54
N SER A 218 -7.07 -11.11 -27.26
CA SER A 218 -7.32 -10.03 -26.31
C SER A 218 -6.12 -9.09 -26.17
N ARG A 219 -4.90 -9.63 -26.07
CA ARG A 219 -3.68 -8.82 -25.97
C ARG A 219 -3.43 -8.04 -27.25
N SER A 220 -3.63 -8.65 -28.41
CA SER A 220 -3.45 -8.00 -29.72
C SER A 220 -4.41 -6.83 -29.89
N ARG A 221 -5.68 -7.00 -29.49
CA ARG A 221 -6.65 -5.90 -29.47
C ARG A 221 -6.26 -4.79 -28.50
N ASP A 222 -5.87 -5.13 -27.27
CA ASP A 222 -5.47 -4.13 -26.27
C ASP A 222 -4.22 -3.36 -26.72
N PHE A 223 -3.27 -4.04 -27.39
CA PHE A 223 -2.11 -3.43 -28.00
C PHE A 223 -2.50 -2.46 -29.12
N ALA A 224 -3.38 -2.87 -30.04
CA ALA A 224 -3.84 -2.01 -31.13
C ALA A 224 -4.55 -0.74 -30.61
N VAL A 225 -5.42 -0.88 -29.60
CA VAL A 225 -6.10 0.24 -28.94
C VAL A 225 -5.09 1.20 -28.30
N LYS A 226 -4.12 0.67 -27.56
CA LYS A 226 -3.06 1.45 -26.92
C LYS A 226 -2.23 2.20 -27.97
N MET A 227 -1.85 1.52 -29.04
CA MET A 227 -1.00 2.06 -30.10
C MET A 227 -1.71 3.17 -30.87
N SER A 228 -2.96 2.96 -31.28
CA SER A 228 -3.77 4.00 -31.94
C SER A 228 -3.98 5.22 -31.05
N ALA A 229 -4.22 5.02 -29.75
CA ALA A 229 -4.33 6.13 -28.81
C ALA A 229 -3.01 6.91 -28.68
N MET A 230 -1.86 6.24 -28.66
CA MET A 230 -0.55 6.88 -28.60
C MET A 230 -0.21 7.65 -29.88
N GLN A 231 -0.63 7.19 -31.07
CA GLN A 231 -0.44 7.94 -32.31
C GLN A 231 -1.13 9.29 -32.27
N LEU A 232 -2.35 9.36 -31.72
CA LEU A 232 -3.08 10.62 -31.54
C LEU A 232 -2.42 11.59 -30.54
N LEU A 233 -1.45 11.11 -29.76
CA LEU A 233 -0.69 11.90 -28.77
C LEU A 233 0.74 12.23 -29.23
N GLY A 234 1.03 12.09 -30.54
CA GLY A 234 2.33 12.40 -31.12
C GLY A 234 3.30 11.21 -31.15
N GLY A 235 2.76 9.98 -31.17
CA GLY A 235 3.51 8.74 -31.40
C GLY A 235 3.72 7.88 -30.15
N ALA A 236 3.96 6.58 -30.35
CA ALA A 236 4.39 5.68 -29.27
C ALA A 236 5.88 5.82 -28.96
N ILE A 237 6.23 6.99 -28.46
CA ILE A 237 7.56 7.32 -28.01
C ILE A 237 7.46 8.11 -26.70
N CYS A 238 8.31 7.78 -25.73
CA CYS A 238 8.40 8.54 -24.50
C CYS A 238 8.89 9.96 -24.81
N ARG A 239 8.06 10.97 -24.54
CA ARG A 239 8.38 12.39 -24.77
C ARG A 239 9.59 12.90 -23.97
N LYS A 240 10.03 12.17 -22.96
CA LYS A 240 11.16 12.54 -22.10
C LYS A 240 12.48 11.87 -22.46
N CYS A 241 12.48 10.56 -22.73
CA CYS A 241 13.71 9.80 -22.93
C CYS A 241 13.79 9.05 -24.27
N GLY A 242 12.81 9.20 -25.15
CA GLY A 242 12.85 8.65 -26.50
C GLY A 242 12.64 7.13 -26.62
N ILE A 243 12.48 6.39 -25.52
CA ILE A 243 12.17 4.95 -25.62
C ILE A 243 10.83 4.75 -26.35
N SER A 244 10.83 3.86 -27.34
CA SER A 244 9.69 3.55 -28.21
C SER A 244 9.04 2.19 -27.92
N ASP A 245 9.54 1.47 -26.91
CA ASP A 245 8.98 0.20 -26.48
C ASP A 245 7.57 0.38 -25.88
N VAL A 246 6.57 0.07 -26.70
CA VAL A 246 5.14 0.25 -26.41
C VAL A 246 4.73 -0.42 -25.11
N ASP A 247 5.32 -1.56 -24.73
CA ASP A 247 4.91 -2.28 -23.52
C ASP A 247 5.14 -1.44 -22.25
N VAL A 248 6.17 -0.60 -22.22
CA VAL A 248 6.53 0.23 -21.06
C VAL A 248 6.01 1.67 -21.13
N LEU A 249 5.38 2.04 -22.24
CA LEU A 249 4.75 3.35 -22.41
C LEU A 249 3.39 3.44 -21.73
N THR A 250 3.06 4.63 -21.25
CA THR A 250 1.80 4.98 -20.60
C THR A 250 1.43 6.42 -20.93
N VAL A 251 0.16 6.77 -20.69
CA VAL A 251 -0.35 8.14 -20.85
C VAL A 251 -0.25 8.85 -19.51
N ASP A 252 0.32 10.04 -19.54
CA ASP A 252 0.50 10.93 -18.41
C ASP A 252 -0.12 12.31 -18.70
N HIS A 253 -0.53 13.01 -17.66
CA HIS A 253 -1.05 14.37 -17.78
C HIS A 253 0.10 15.36 -17.79
N VAL A 254 0.14 16.27 -18.77
CA VAL A 254 1.22 17.25 -18.92
C VAL A 254 1.42 18.09 -17.66
N ARG A 255 0.32 18.55 -17.05
CA ARG A 255 0.34 19.41 -15.85
C ARG A 255 0.54 18.66 -14.54
N GLY A 256 0.55 17.32 -14.53
CA GLY A 256 0.67 16.53 -13.29
C GLY A 256 -0.56 16.59 -12.38
N ASP A 257 -1.70 17.05 -12.89
CA ASP A 257 -3.00 17.20 -12.22
C ASP A 257 -3.78 15.87 -12.10
N GLY A 258 -3.26 14.77 -12.65
CA GLY A 258 -3.88 13.44 -12.57
C GLY A 258 -3.93 12.80 -11.17
N GLY A 259 -3.32 13.42 -10.15
CA GLY A 259 -3.22 12.90 -8.77
C GLY A 259 -4.38 13.23 -7.83
N GLY A 260 -5.35 14.05 -8.25
CA GLY A 260 -6.54 14.40 -7.47
C GLY A 260 -7.57 13.26 -7.37
N SER A 261 -8.78 13.58 -6.89
CA SER A 261 -9.94 12.67 -6.68
C SER A 261 -10.44 11.89 -7.92
N ALA A 262 -9.65 11.83 -9.00
CA ALA A 262 -9.99 11.30 -10.33
C ALA A 262 -9.28 9.98 -10.67
N ARG A 263 -9.21 9.02 -9.74
CA ARG A 263 -8.96 7.60 -10.11
C ARG A 263 -10.19 6.95 -10.75
N THR A 264 -10.93 7.68 -11.59
CA THR A 264 -12.21 7.25 -12.14
C THR A 264 -12.08 6.32 -13.34
N ARG A 265 -10.90 6.19 -13.96
CA ARG A 265 -10.69 5.40 -15.18
C ARG A 265 -9.49 4.46 -15.09
N SER A 266 -9.68 3.22 -15.55
CA SER A 266 -8.58 2.29 -15.80
C SER A 266 -7.77 2.72 -17.03
N GLY A 267 -6.52 2.26 -17.18
CA GLY A 267 -5.69 2.57 -18.36
C GLY A 267 -6.37 2.19 -19.68
N ALA A 268 -7.07 1.05 -19.73
CA ALA A 268 -7.84 0.64 -20.91
C ALA A 268 -9.05 1.55 -21.20
N SER A 269 -9.67 2.13 -20.17
CA SER A 269 -10.72 3.14 -20.34
C SER A 269 -10.13 4.45 -20.87
N MET A 270 -8.93 4.84 -20.41
CA MET A 270 -8.25 6.05 -20.88
C MET A 270 -7.93 5.98 -22.38
N TYR A 271 -7.38 4.87 -22.88
CA TYR A 271 -7.10 4.74 -24.32
C TYR A 271 -8.36 4.85 -25.17
N ARG A 272 -9.46 4.20 -24.78
CA ARG A 272 -10.75 4.36 -25.46
C ARG A 272 -11.27 5.78 -25.40
N ALA A 273 -11.10 6.45 -24.26
CA ALA A 273 -11.53 7.83 -24.10
C ALA A 273 -10.78 8.78 -25.05
N ILE A 274 -9.48 8.56 -25.26
CA ILE A 274 -8.65 9.30 -26.23
C ILE A 274 -9.14 9.04 -27.66
N LEU A 275 -9.36 7.78 -28.03
CA LEU A 275 -9.84 7.39 -29.36
C LEU A 275 -11.20 8.01 -29.65
N ASN A 276 -12.12 7.95 -28.69
CA ASN A 276 -13.48 8.48 -28.82
C ASN A 276 -13.57 10.01 -28.66
N GLY A 277 -12.44 10.71 -28.40
CA GLY A 277 -12.43 12.17 -28.26
C GLY A 277 -13.10 12.70 -26.98
N THR A 278 -13.37 11.83 -26.00
CA THR A 278 -14.04 12.20 -24.74
C THR A 278 -13.11 12.83 -23.69
N VAL A 279 -11.83 12.99 -24.02
CA VAL A 279 -10.82 13.67 -23.19
C VAL A 279 -10.03 14.64 -24.04
N ASP A 280 -9.65 15.77 -23.44
CA ASP A 280 -8.75 16.74 -24.06
C ASP A 280 -7.35 16.14 -24.21
N ARG A 281 -6.92 15.98 -25.46
CA ARG A 281 -5.62 15.39 -25.82
C ARG A 281 -4.46 16.35 -25.58
N SER A 282 -4.70 17.67 -25.60
CA SER A 282 -3.63 18.67 -25.43
C SER A 282 -3.01 18.64 -24.03
N GLY A 283 -3.79 18.18 -23.04
CA GLY A 283 -3.32 17.95 -21.67
C GLY A 283 -2.60 16.63 -21.44
N LEU A 284 -2.40 15.78 -22.46
CA LEU A 284 -1.84 14.44 -22.32
C LEU A 284 -0.50 14.28 -23.05
N GLN A 285 0.34 13.38 -22.56
CA GLN A 285 1.61 13.00 -23.18
C GLN A 285 1.90 11.51 -23.01
N VAL A 286 2.77 10.96 -23.87
CA VAL A 286 3.27 9.59 -23.76
C VAL A 286 4.59 9.59 -22.98
N LEU A 287 4.66 8.82 -21.90
CA LEU A 287 5.89 8.60 -21.12
C LEU A 287 6.13 7.12 -20.90
N CYS A 288 7.39 6.69 -20.78
CA CYS A 288 7.68 5.39 -20.19
C CYS A 288 7.43 5.41 -18.68
N LEU A 289 7.18 4.25 -18.08
CA LEU A 289 6.81 4.18 -16.67
C LEU A 289 7.91 4.73 -15.74
N ASN A 290 9.18 4.51 -16.06
CA ASN A 290 10.31 5.14 -15.35
C ASN A 290 10.22 6.68 -15.37
N CYS A 291 9.98 7.29 -16.53
CA CYS A 291 9.85 8.74 -16.67
C CYS A 291 8.59 9.29 -16.00
N ASN A 292 7.47 8.56 -16.10
CA ASN A 292 6.21 8.91 -15.46
C ASN A 292 6.36 8.95 -13.94
N VAL A 293 6.93 7.90 -13.34
CA VAL A 293 7.18 7.86 -11.89
C VAL A 293 8.12 8.96 -11.44
N LYS A 294 9.23 9.18 -12.16
CA LYS A 294 10.14 10.30 -11.88
C LYS A 294 9.41 11.64 -11.88
N LYS A 295 8.52 11.87 -12.85
CA LYS A 295 7.72 13.12 -12.93
C LYS A 295 6.84 13.30 -11.70
N GLY A 296 6.14 12.25 -11.26
CA GLY A 296 5.35 12.29 -10.02
C GLY A 296 6.20 12.56 -8.77
N GLY A 297 7.44 12.06 -8.72
CA GLY A 297 8.37 12.32 -7.62
C GLY A 297 8.98 13.74 -7.59
N VAL A 298 9.06 14.44 -8.72
CA VAL A 298 9.58 15.82 -8.81
C VAL A 298 8.59 16.83 -8.22
N PHE A 299 7.28 16.59 -8.33
CA PHE A 299 6.26 17.48 -7.77
C PHE A 299 6.23 17.50 -6.23
N LEU A 300 6.58 16.39 -5.57
CA LEU A 300 6.69 16.33 -4.10
C LEU A 300 7.91 17.08 -3.54
N ARG A 301 8.93 17.37 -4.37
CA ARG A 301 10.10 18.16 -3.96
C ARG A 301 9.91 19.68 -4.09
N LYS A 302 8.87 20.14 -4.82
CA LYS A 302 8.60 21.56 -5.08
C LYS A 302 7.66 22.24 -4.08
N ALA A 303 7.04 21.51 -3.15
CA ALA A 303 6.37 22.08 -1.99
C ALA A 303 7.39 22.16 -0.83
N GLY A 304 8.08 23.29 -0.69
CA GLY A 304 9.29 23.48 0.14
C GLY A 304 9.11 23.38 1.67
N PRO A 305 10.17 23.69 2.46
CA PRO A 305 10.69 25.07 2.50
C PRO A 305 12.23 25.25 2.62
N SER A 306 12.67 26.47 2.25
CA SER A 306 13.76 27.25 2.85
C SER A 306 15.20 26.69 2.91
N SER A 307 16.10 27.37 2.19
CA SER A 307 17.52 27.59 2.48
C SER A 307 18.27 26.58 3.39
N ARG A 308 19.19 25.80 2.79
CA ARG A 308 20.56 25.63 3.30
C ARG A 308 21.45 24.83 2.32
N ALA A 309 22.62 25.41 2.09
CA ALA A 309 23.88 24.91 1.54
C ALA A 309 23.86 23.57 0.75
N VAL A 310 24.14 23.70 -0.55
CA VAL A 310 24.71 22.63 -1.36
C VAL A 310 26.07 22.26 -0.77
N VAL A 311 26.16 21.10 -0.13
CA VAL A 311 27.46 20.44 0.07
C VAL A 311 27.82 19.81 -1.28
N THR A 312 28.76 20.43 -1.97
CA THR A 312 29.39 19.83 -3.14
C THR A 312 30.22 18.62 -2.66
N PRO A 313 30.13 17.45 -3.32
CA PRO A 313 31.05 16.36 -3.04
C PRO A 313 32.46 16.80 -3.48
N ARG A 314 33.43 16.71 -2.57
CA ARG A 314 34.86 16.83 -2.88
C ARG A 314 35.17 15.86 -4.02
N ARG A 315 35.67 16.39 -5.13
CA ARG A 315 36.40 15.57 -6.11
C ARG A 315 37.62 15.00 -5.39
N LEU A 316 37.75 13.68 -5.40
CA LEU A 316 39.03 13.04 -5.15
C LEU A 316 39.89 13.35 -6.38
N ASP A 317 41.03 13.98 -6.12
CA ASP A 317 42.00 14.39 -7.13
C ASP A 317 42.80 13.16 -7.57
N PRO A 318 42.77 12.75 -8.85
CA PRO A 318 43.48 11.57 -9.33
C PRO A 318 44.87 11.97 -9.84
N THR A 319 45.74 12.46 -8.96
CA THR A 319 47.16 12.67 -9.27
C THR A 319 48.02 12.45 -8.03
N SER A 320 48.30 11.20 -7.72
CA SER A 320 49.52 10.75 -7.03
C SER A 320 49.69 9.25 -7.20
N MET A 321 49.86 8.83 -8.45
CA MET A 321 50.73 7.71 -8.75
C MET A 321 51.93 8.34 -9.42
N ASP A 322 53.05 8.42 -8.71
CA ASP A 322 54.34 8.52 -9.36
C ASP A 322 55.24 7.40 -8.84
N LEU A 323 55.84 6.74 -9.81
CA LEU A 323 56.70 5.59 -9.72
C LEU A 323 58.13 6.07 -9.50
N SER A 324 58.70 5.71 -8.35
CA SER A 324 60.13 5.44 -8.15
C SER A 324 60.34 4.91 -6.74
#